data_AF-A0A2S9YH58-F1
#
_entry.id   AF-A0A2S9YH58-F1
#
_cell.length_a   1.000
_cell.length_b   1.000
_cell.length_c   1.000
_cell.angle_alpha   90.00
_cell.angle_beta   90.00
_cell.angle_gamma   90.00
#
_symmetry.space_group_name_H-M   'P 1'
#
loop_
_entity.id
_entity.type
_entity.pdbx_description
1 polymer ?
#
loop_
_entity_poly.entity_id
_entity_poly.type
_entity_poly.pdbx_seq_one_letter_code
_entity_poly.pdbx_strand_id
1 'polypeptide(L)'
;MTGSCYLVSVSNFEREMSAAVKDVQRSVFLDLIRSHPEMTLAELSKLSKGQFSGLLSSVTVGEVINAGREFDDTASQSATPSGSSGSPMSLGAAGGASGSLSALDQGDSAEEVNTRTAAGRREYDQQVLAFVRDSDEAVSATEIRNHVGGTSLQVRKSVARLIEAEQVTWQGKARGTRYSAL
;
A
#
# COMPACT_ATOMS: atom_id res chain seq x y z
N MET A 1 -1.54 42.80 22.06
CA MET A 1 -1.46 41.34 22.20
C MET A 1 -1.28 40.74 20.80
N THR A 2 -0.04 40.59 20.34
CA THR A 2 0.27 40.18 18.94
C THR A 2 1.51 39.27 18.87
N GLY A 3 1.80 38.53 19.95
CA GLY A 3 2.99 37.65 20.03
C GLY A 3 2.75 36.15 19.81
N SER A 4 1.50 35.69 19.77
CA SER A 4 1.20 34.25 19.86
C SER A 4 1.21 33.51 18.51
N CYS A 5 0.80 34.17 17.42
CA CYS A 5 0.65 33.50 16.12
C CYS A 5 1.98 33.24 15.38
N TYR A 6 3.00 34.09 15.60
CA TYR A 6 4.31 33.94 14.95
C TYR A 6 5.10 32.73 15.47
N LEU A 7 5.05 32.46 16.77
CA LEU A 7 5.78 31.35 17.39
C LEU A 7 5.25 29.98 16.93
N VAL A 8 3.94 29.85 16.73
CA VAL A 8 3.33 28.60 16.24
C VAL A 8 3.71 28.35 14.77
N SER A 9 3.74 29.40 13.95
CA SER A 9 4.10 29.26 12.54
C SER A 9 5.57 28.88 12.34
N VAL A 10 6.48 29.47 13.11
CA VAL A 10 7.91 29.10 13.07
C VAL A 10 8.12 27.68 13.60
N SER A 11 7.41 27.28 14.66
CA SER A 11 7.50 25.91 15.20
C SER A 11 7.00 24.83 14.22
N ASN A 12 6.03 25.16 13.36
CA ASN A 12 5.57 24.26 12.31
C ASN A 12 6.57 24.18 11.16
N PHE A 13 7.12 25.32 10.73
CA PHE A 13 8.17 25.36 9.71
C PHE A 13 9.43 24.59 10.15
N GLU A 14 9.91 24.78 11.38
CA GLU A 14 11.08 24.05 11.90
C GLU A 14 10.84 22.53 11.92
N ARG A 15 9.61 22.11 12.23
CA ARG A 15 9.23 20.69 12.20
C ARG A 15 9.21 20.14 10.78
N GLU A 16 8.65 20.90 9.84
CA GLU A 16 8.58 20.53 8.42
C GLU A 16 9.97 20.48 7.79
N MET A 17 10.80 21.49 8.06
CA MET A 17 12.21 21.50 7.64
C MET A 17 12.97 20.32 8.24
N SER A 18 12.79 20.02 9.53
CA SER A 18 13.46 18.88 10.18
C SER A 18 13.01 17.54 9.58
N ALA A 19 11.73 17.41 9.21
CA ALA A 19 11.21 16.24 8.51
C ALA A 19 11.84 16.12 7.12
N ALA A 20 11.82 17.19 6.33
CA ALA A 20 12.40 17.20 4.98
C ALA A 20 13.90 16.88 5.00
N VAL A 21 14.66 17.42 5.96
CA VAL A 21 16.10 17.11 6.11
C VAL A 21 16.32 15.63 6.43
N LYS A 22 15.49 15.04 7.30
CA LYS A 22 15.59 13.61 7.62
C LYS A 22 15.25 12.74 6.42
N ASP A 23 14.27 13.14 5.61
CA ASP A 23 13.88 12.41 4.40
C ASP A 23 15.00 12.44 3.35
N VAL A 24 15.62 13.61 3.13
CA VAL A 24 16.78 13.72 2.23
C VAL A 24 17.96 12.91 2.77
N GLN A 25 18.26 12.99 4.06
CA GLN A 25 19.32 12.19 4.69
C GLN A 25 19.08 10.68 4.51
N ARG A 26 17.83 10.24 4.67
CA ARG A 26 17.43 8.84 4.45
C ARG A 26 17.63 8.42 3.01
N SER A 27 17.21 9.23 2.05
CA SER A 27 17.37 8.95 0.61
C SER A 27 18.84 8.82 0.22
N VAL A 28 19.69 9.77 0.60
CA VAL A 28 21.13 9.73 0.31
C VAL A 28 21.79 8.51 0.96
N PHE A 29 21.37 8.17 2.19
CA PHE A 29 21.89 7.00 2.90
C PHE A 29 21.54 5.69 2.17
N LEU A 30 20.31 5.57 1.66
CA LEU A 30 19.88 4.41 0.88
C LEU A 30 20.66 4.29 -0.44
N ASP A 31 20.87 5.41 -1.15
CA ASP A 31 21.67 5.43 -2.37
C ASP A 31 23.13 4.99 -2.11
N LEU A 32 23.69 5.41 -0.98
CA LEU A 32 25.04 5.02 -0.58
C LEU A 32 25.16 3.51 -0.31
N ILE A 33 24.19 2.92 0.41
CA ILE A 33 24.16 1.47 0.65
C ILE A 33 24.08 0.70 -0.68
N ARG A 34 23.25 1.17 -1.61
CA ARG A 34 23.09 0.53 -2.93
C ARG A 34 24.34 0.65 -3.80
N SER A 35 25.06 1.75 -3.68
CA SER A 35 26.33 1.97 -4.41
C SER A 35 27.46 1.06 -3.90
N HIS A 36 27.30 0.44 -2.73
CA HIS A 36 28.30 -0.42 -2.10
C HIS A 36 27.71 -1.79 -1.71
N PRO A 37 27.34 -2.65 -2.69
CA PRO A 37 26.79 -3.99 -2.42
C PRO A 37 27.80 -4.94 -1.76
N GLU A 38 29.09 -4.63 -1.86
CA GLU A 38 30.19 -5.35 -1.20
C GLU A 38 30.25 -5.09 0.33
N MET A 39 29.51 -4.08 0.83
CA MET A 39 29.47 -3.79 2.27
C MET A 39 28.81 -4.93 3.03
N THR A 40 29.53 -5.46 4.02
CA THR A 40 29.05 -6.59 4.82
C THR A 40 28.01 -6.15 5.85
N LEU A 41 27.16 -7.09 6.29
CA LEU A 41 26.22 -6.86 7.39
C LEU A 41 26.92 -6.42 8.69
N ALA A 42 28.17 -6.84 8.89
CA ALA A 42 28.97 -6.43 10.04
C ALA A 42 29.33 -4.93 9.98
N GLU A 43 29.55 -4.37 8.79
CA GLU A 43 29.85 -2.95 8.59
C GLU A 43 28.59 -2.09 8.71
N LEU A 44 27.46 -2.56 8.17
CA LEU A 44 26.13 -1.98 8.43
C LEU A 44 25.79 -1.98 9.93
N SER A 45 26.12 -3.06 10.65
CA SER A 45 25.94 -3.16 12.11
C SER A 45 26.86 -2.20 12.90
N LYS A 46 27.98 -1.74 12.32
CA LYS A 46 28.80 -0.68 12.93
C LYS A 46 28.13 0.69 12.78
N LEU A 47 27.48 0.95 11.64
CA LEU A 47 26.71 2.18 11.41
C LEU A 47 25.48 2.28 12.33
N SER A 48 24.89 1.14 12.72
CA SER A 48 23.74 1.09 13.63
C SER A 48 24.07 1.44 15.08
N LYS A 49 25.35 1.51 15.46
CA LYS A 49 25.79 1.86 16.82
C LYS A 49 26.19 3.32 16.99
N GLY A 50 26.00 4.16 15.96
CA GLY A 50 26.41 5.56 15.96
C GLY A 50 25.28 6.55 15.67
N GLN A 51 25.64 7.71 15.14
CA GLN A 51 24.73 8.79 14.75
C GLN A 51 23.66 8.37 13.72
N PHE A 52 23.92 7.29 12.97
CA PHE A 52 23.01 6.75 11.97
C PHE A 52 22.08 5.66 12.52
N SER A 53 22.15 5.35 13.83
CA SER A 53 21.29 4.35 14.49
C SER A 53 19.80 4.66 14.35
N GLY A 54 19.42 5.92 14.54
CA GLY A 54 18.03 6.37 14.37
C GLY A 54 17.55 6.25 12.92
N LEU A 55 18.42 6.58 11.96
CA LEU A 55 18.10 6.46 10.53
C LEU A 55 17.99 4.99 10.12
N LEU A 56 18.93 4.14 10.52
CA LEU A 56 18.91 2.70 10.24
C LEU A 56 17.70 2.00 10.87
N SER A 57 17.31 2.37 12.09
CA SER A 57 16.12 1.81 12.75
C SER A 57 14.83 2.12 11.98
N SER A 58 14.79 3.29 11.35
CA SER A 58 13.64 3.70 10.55
C SER A 58 13.65 3.10 9.15
N VAL A 59 14.80 2.66 8.63
CA VAL A 59 14.95 2.12 7.27
C VAL A 59 14.61 0.63 7.24
N THR A 60 13.76 0.23 6.31
CA THR A 60 13.35 -1.15 6.10
C THR A 60 14.13 -1.80 4.96
N VAL A 61 14.23 -3.13 4.98
CA VAL A 61 14.87 -3.90 3.88
C VAL A 61 14.15 -3.66 2.55
N GLY A 62 12.82 -3.50 2.57
CA GLY A 62 12.04 -3.18 1.37
C GLY A 62 12.44 -1.84 0.75
N GLU A 63 12.76 -0.83 1.57
CA GLU A 63 13.25 0.46 1.07
C GLU A 63 14.68 0.36 0.54
N VAL A 64 15.56 -0.46 1.12
CA VAL A 64 16.89 -0.68 0.53
C VAL A 64 16.79 -1.32 -0.86
N ILE A 65 15.83 -2.24 -1.06
CA ILE A 65 15.58 -2.91 -2.34
C ILE A 65 14.84 -1.99 -3.34
N ASN A 66 13.98 -1.08 -2.85
CA ASN A 66 13.17 -0.20 -3.70
C ASN A 66 13.71 1.23 -3.85
N ALA A 67 14.70 1.67 -3.07
CA ALA A 67 15.28 3.01 -3.14
C ALA A 67 15.93 3.24 -4.53
N GLY A 68 15.30 4.06 -5.36
CA GLY A 68 15.66 4.22 -6.77
C GLY A 68 14.58 3.79 -7.76
N ARG A 69 13.43 3.27 -7.27
CA ARG A 69 12.18 3.22 -8.04
C ARG A 69 11.24 4.39 -7.74
N GLU A 70 11.63 5.31 -6.87
CA GLU A 70 10.84 6.48 -6.47
C GLU A 70 11.56 7.77 -6.89
N PHE A 71 11.41 8.12 -8.17
CA PHE A 71 11.57 9.49 -8.68
C PHE A 71 10.45 9.76 -9.70
N ASP A 72 9.20 9.46 -9.33
CA ASP A 72 8.01 9.98 -10.03
C ASP A 72 6.79 9.82 -9.12
N ASP A 73 6.67 10.69 -8.11
CA ASP A 73 5.37 11.26 -7.67
C ASP A 73 5.61 12.15 -6.44
N THR A 74 6.05 13.37 -6.73
CA THR A 74 6.02 14.46 -5.75
C THR A 74 4.61 15.05 -5.78
N ALA A 75 3.66 14.47 -5.05
CA ALA A 75 2.38 15.14 -4.81
C ALA A 75 1.71 14.67 -3.51
N SER A 76 1.57 15.64 -2.61
CA SER A 76 0.50 15.75 -1.61
C SER A 76 0.72 15.05 -0.27
N GLN A 77 1.56 15.71 0.53
CA GLN A 77 1.29 15.87 1.96
C GLN A 77 0.12 16.85 2.19
N SER A 78 -0.47 16.72 3.38
CA SER A 78 -1.31 17.66 4.14
C SER A 78 -2.84 17.55 4.03
N ALA A 79 -3.46 16.95 5.07
CA ALA A 79 -4.41 17.62 5.98
C ALA A 79 -5.07 16.63 6.97
N THR A 80 -4.81 16.81 8.27
CA THR A 80 -5.75 16.48 9.39
C THR A 80 -6.54 17.77 9.75
N PRO A 81 -7.60 17.83 10.61
CA PRO A 81 -8.02 16.92 11.69
C PRO A 81 -9.55 16.81 12.04
N SER A 82 -9.87 16.05 13.10
CA SER A 82 -10.94 16.29 14.12
C SER A 82 -12.38 15.74 13.93
N GLY A 83 -12.90 15.12 15.01
CA GLY A 83 -14.34 14.99 15.32
C GLY A 83 -14.84 13.56 15.60
N SER A 84 -14.79 13.06 16.84
CA SER A 84 -15.96 12.77 17.70
C SER A 84 -17.20 12.29 16.92
N SER A 85 -17.76 11.09 17.12
CA SER A 85 -18.62 10.76 18.27
C SER A 85 -19.22 9.36 18.03
N GLY A 86 -19.50 8.60 19.09
CA GLY A 86 -20.59 7.61 19.06
C GLY A 86 -20.19 6.16 19.24
N SER A 87 -19.89 5.77 20.49
CA SER A 87 -20.21 4.42 20.94
C SER A 87 -21.72 4.35 21.24
N PRO A 88 -22.43 3.33 20.73
CA PRO A 88 -23.47 2.72 21.52
C PRO A 88 -23.20 1.22 21.73
N MET A 89 -23.74 0.78 22.85
CA MET A 89 -23.77 -0.57 23.43
C MET A 89 -24.15 -1.67 22.44
N SER A 90 -23.74 -2.91 22.71
CA SER A 90 -24.70 -3.96 23.11
C SER A 90 -24.00 -5.25 23.52
N LEU A 91 -24.53 -5.84 24.58
CA LEU A 91 -24.29 -7.20 25.08
C LEU A 91 -24.53 -8.27 24.01
N GLY A 92 -23.88 -9.43 24.15
CA GLY A 92 -24.34 -10.65 23.51
C GLY A 92 -23.33 -11.80 23.48
N ALA A 93 -23.08 -12.41 24.64
CA ALA A 93 -22.49 -13.75 24.72
C ALA A 93 -23.56 -14.82 24.50
N ALA A 94 -23.32 -15.75 23.57
CA ALA A 94 -23.79 -17.15 23.48
C ALA A 94 -23.58 -17.56 22.01
N GLY A 95 -22.73 -18.51 21.66
CA GLY A 95 -22.69 -19.88 22.16
C GLY A 95 -23.13 -20.78 21.01
N GLY A 96 -22.24 -21.65 20.51
CA GLY A 96 -22.58 -22.55 19.40
C GLY A 96 -21.37 -23.22 18.77
N ALA A 97 -20.76 -24.13 19.53
CA ALA A 97 -19.82 -25.11 18.99
C ALA A 97 -20.55 -26.17 18.15
N SER A 98 -19.97 -26.55 17.01
CA SER A 98 -19.88 -27.92 16.48
C SER A 98 -19.18 -27.81 15.12
N GLY A 99 -17.93 -28.27 14.98
CA GLY A 99 -17.64 -29.60 14.43
C GLY A 99 -17.71 -29.54 12.89
N SER A 100 -16.82 -30.09 12.07
CA SER A 100 -15.71 -31.00 12.22
C SER A 100 -15.20 -31.18 10.79
N LEU A 101 -13.92 -30.92 10.57
CA LEU A 101 -13.03 -31.56 9.59
C LEU A 101 -13.33 -31.48 8.07
N SER A 102 -12.21 -31.29 7.36
CA SER A 102 -11.94 -31.71 5.98
C SER A 102 -12.28 -30.72 4.87
N ALA A 103 -11.28 -29.92 4.48
CA ALA A 103 -10.60 -30.15 3.21
C ALA A 103 -9.30 -29.36 3.20
N LEU A 104 -8.20 -30.09 3.08
CA LEU A 104 -6.92 -29.57 2.62
C LEU A 104 -7.15 -29.00 1.22
N ASP A 105 -7.21 -27.67 1.08
CA ASP A 105 -7.03 -27.04 -0.22
C ASP A 105 -5.55 -26.68 -0.35
N GLN A 106 -4.88 -27.61 -0.97
CA GLN A 106 -3.46 -27.63 -1.22
C GLN A 106 -3.22 -26.79 -2.47
N GLY A 107 -2.62 -25.62 -2.28
CA GLY A 107 -1.78 -24.94 -3.27
C GLY A 107 -2.41 -24.66 -4.62
N ASP A 108 -3.06 -23.50 -4.73
CA ASP A 108 -2.78 -22.67 -5.89
C ASP A 108 -1.86 -21.56 -5.38
N SER A 109 -0.58 -21.67 -5.71
CA SER A 109 0.39 -20.59 -5.55
C SER A 109 0.01 -19.50 -6.54
N ALA A 110 -1.12 -18.84 -6.31
CA ALA A 110 -1.47 -17.57 -6.91
C ALA A 110 -0.27 -16.68 -6.64
N GLU A 111 0.47 -16.34 -7.71
CA GLU A 111 1.63 -15.47 -7.66
C GLU A 111 1.35 -14.37 -6.64
N GLU A 112 2.19 -14.29 -5.60
CA GLU A 112 1.85 -13.59 -4.36
C GLU A 112 1.69 -12.08 -4.63
N VAL A 113 0.48 -11.67 -5.02
CA VAL A 113 0.18 -10.28 -5.35
C VAL A 113 0.19 -9.48 -4.06
N ASN A 114 1.14 -8.56 -3.94
CA ASN A 114 1.32 -7.74 -2.75
C ASN A 114 0.34 -6.56 -2.69
N THR A 115 -0.95 -6.83 -2.54
CA THR A 115 -1.99 -5.78 -2.39
C THR A 115 -2.09 -5.23 -0.96
N ARG A 116 -1.13 -5.55 -0.07
CA ARG A 116 -1.17 -5.08 1.33
C ARG A 116 -0.79 -3.61 1.42
N THR A 117 0.05 -3.11 0.52
CA THR A 117 0.43 -1.70 0.43
C THR A 117 -0.51 -0.92 -0.51
N ALA A 118 -0.55 0.40 -0.39
CA ALA A 118 -1.33 1.23 -1.32
C ALA A 118 -0.73 1.21 -2.74
N ALA A 119 0.59 1.24 -2.86
CA ALA A 119 1.30 1.10 -4.13
C ALA A 119 0.98 -0.22 -4.82
N GLY A 120 1.10 -1.35 -4.11
CA GLY A 120 0.81 -2.67 -4.69
C GLY A 120 -0.66 -2.87 -5.04
N ARG A 121 -1.60 -2.16 -4.39
CA ARG A 121 -2.99 -2.10 -4.87
C ARG A 121 -3.10 -1.37 -6.20
N ARG A 122 -2.45 -0.21 -6.36
CA ARG A 122 -2.47 0.55 -7.61
C ARG A 122 -1.86 -0.25 -8.76
N GLU A 123 -0.72 -0.90 -8.53
CA GLU A 123 -0.08 -1.77 -9.53
C GLU A 123 -1.00 -2.91 -9.95
N TYR A 124 -1.64 -3.58 -8.99
CA TYR A 124 -2.60 -4.63 -9.30
C TYR A 124 -3.84 -4.10 -10.04
N ASP A 125 -4.34 -2.93 -9.65
CA ASP A 125 -5.45 -2.26 -10.34
C ASP A 125 -5.08 -1.92 -11.80
N GLN A 126 -3.85 -1.48 -12.05
CA GLN A 126 -3.34 -1.24 -13.40
C GLN A 126 -3.24 -2.53 -14.21
N GLN A 127 -2.79 -3.65 -13.62
CA GLN A 127 -2.75 -4.94 -14.31
C GLN A 127 -4.15 -5.45 -14.65
N VAL A 128 -5.11 -5.33 -13.72
CA VAL A 128 -6.51 -5.66 -13.97
C VAL A 128 -7.09 -4.77 -15.07
N LEU A 129 -6.85 -3.47 -15.02
CA LEU A 129 -7.31 -2.53 -16.04
C LEU A 129 -6.70 -2.83 -17.42
N ALA A 130 -5.40 -3.11 -17.48
CA ALA A 130 -4.71 -3.44 -18.72
C ALA A 130 -5.33 -4.69 -19.37
N PHE A 131 -5.58 -5.73 -18.59
CA PHE A 131 -6.24 -6.94 -19.08
C PHE A 131 -7.67 -6.68 -19.58
N VAL A 132 -8.45 -5.89 -18.85
CA VAL A 132 -9.83 -5.54 -19.25
C VAL A 132 -9.84 -4.67 -20.51
N ARG A 133 -8.81 -3.84 -20.73
CA ARG A 133 -8.65 -3.02 -21.95
C ARG A 133 -8.18 -3.80 -23.16
N ASP A 134 -7.30 -4.78 -22.95
CA ASP A 134 -6.77 -5.65 -24.01
C ASP A 134 -7.82 -6.66 -24.49
N SER A 135 -8.84 -6.92 -23.68
CA SER A 135 -9.96 -7.78 -24.04
C SER A 135 -10.98 -7.05 -24.92
N ASP A 136 -11.23 -7.56 -26.12
CA ASP A 136 -12.26 -7.04 -27.04
C ASP A 136 -13.70 -7.25 -26.53
N GLU A 137 -13.90 -8.20 -25.61
CA GLU A 137 -15.20 -8.54 -25.02
C GLU A 137 -15.25 -8.29 -23.51
N ALA A 138 -16.47 -8.14 -22.97
CA ALA A 138 -16.67 -7.94 -21.55
C ALA A 138 -16.29 -9.21 -20.74
N VAL A 139 -15.29 -9.09 -19.87
CA VAL A 139 -14.67 -10.20 -19.14
C VAL A 139 -15.33 -10.46 -17.78
N SER A 140 -15.32 -11.71 -17.34
CA SER A 140 -15.79 -12.10 -16.00
C SER A 140 -14.69 -11.93 -14.94
N ALA A 141 -15.09 -11.82 -13.67
CA ALA A 141 -14.14 -11.83 -12.54
C ALA A 141 -13.27 -13.10 -12.48
N THR A 142 -13.77 -14.23 -13.00
CA THR A 142 -13.01 -15.49 -13.05
C THR A 142 -11.92 -15.42 -14.10
N GLU A 143 -12.21 -14.88 -15.29
CA GLU A 143 -11.21 -14.69 -16.35
C GLU A 143 -10.11 -13.71 -15.90
N ILE A 144 -10.49 -12.58 -15.29
CA ILE A 144 -9.53 -11.62 -14.72
C ILE A 144 -8.60 -12.31 -13.72
N ARG A 145 -9.16 -13.09 -12.78
CA ARG A 145 -8.36 -13.80 -11.77
C ARG A 145 -7.41 -14.81 -12.39
N ASN A 146 -7.89 -15.57 -13.37
CA ASN A 146 -7.08 -16.62 -14.00
C ASN A 146 -5.92 -16.03 -14.80
N HIS A 147 -6.05 -14.80 -15.31
CA HIS A 147 -5.00 -14.13 -16.08
C HIS A 147 -4.05 -13.30 -15.19
N VAL A 148 -4.61 -12.45 -14.34
CA VAL A 148 -3.85 -11.48 -13.52
C VAL A 148 -3.35 -12.12 -12.20
N GLY A 149 -3.92 -13.25 -11.81
CA GLY A 149 -3.60 -13.92 -10.55
C GLY A 149 -4.23 -13.25 -9.32
N GLY A 150 -3.84 -13.74 -8.15
CA GLY A 150 -4.36 -13.30 -6.86
C GLY A 150 -5.69 -13.96 -6.46
N THR A 151 -6.20 -13.54 -5.30
CA THR A 151 -7.42 -14.09 -4.69
C THR A 151 -8.68 -13.45 -5.26
N SER A 152 -9.81 -14.16 -5.20
CA SER A 152 -11.12 -13.64 -5.61
C SER A 152 -11.52 -12.35 -4.88
N LEU A 153 -11.05 -12.15 -3.64
CA LEU A 153 -11.28 -10.92 -2.88
C LEU A 153 -10.46 -9.75 -3.42
N GLN A 154 -9.21 -9.99 -3.84
CA GLN A 154 -8.34 -8.96 -4.42
C GLN A 154 -8.91 -8.45 -5.74
N VAL A 155 -9.31 -9.35 -6.66
CA VAL A 155 -9.96 -8.98 -7.92
C VAL A 155 -11.22 -8.16 -7.67
N ARG A 156 -12.10 -8.60 -6.76
CA ARG A 156 -13.33 -7.85 -6.46
C ARG A 156 -13.05 -6.44 -5.92
N LYS A 157 -12.09 -6.32 -5.00
CA LYS A 157 -11.70 -5.02 -4.44
C LYS A 157 -11.04 -4.11 -5.48
N SER A 158 -10.25 -4.69 -6.38
CA SER A 158 -9.61 -3.96 -7.49
C SER A 158 -10.63 -3.40 -8.45
N VAL A 159 -11.52 -4.26 -8.96
CA VAL A 159 -12.58 -3.87 -9.89
C VAL A 159 -13.53 -2.84 -9.27
N ALA A 160 -13.85 -2.94 -7.97
CA ALA A 160 -14.64 -1.91 -7.28
C ALA A 160 -13.97 -0.53 -7.31
N ARG A 161 -12.66 -0.45 -7.08
CA ARG A 161 -11.90 0.81 -7.17
C ARG A 161 -11.83 1.35 -8.60
N LEU A 162 -11.66 0.47 -9.59
CA LEU A 162 -11.64 0.86 -11.00
C LEU A 162 -13.00 1.39 -11.47
N ILE A 163 -14.08 0.84 -10.93
CA ILE A 163 -15.45 1.35 -11.14
C ILE A 163 -15.62 2.72 -10.48
N GLU A 164 -15.20 2.89 -9.22
CA GLU A 164 -15.23 4.18 -8.52
C GLU A 164 -14.38 5.25 -9.22
N ALA A 165 -13.30 4.84 -9.88
CA ALA A 165 -12.44 5.70 -10.70
C ALA A 165 -12.96 5.91 -12.13
N GLU A 166 -14.16 5.40 -12.46
CA GLU A 166 -14.79 5.51 -13.79
C GLU A 166 -13.94 4.96 -14.95
N GLN A 167 -13.08 3.98 -14.67
CA GLN A 167 -12.21 3.35 -15.68
C GLN A 167 -12.79 2.02 -16.22
N VAL A 168 -13.68 1.40 -15.46
CA VAL A 168 -14.32 0.13 -15.80
C VAL A 168 -15.81 0.25 -15.54
N THR A 169 -16.62 -0.30 -16.44
CA THR A 169 -18.06 -0.47 -16.26
C THR A 169 -18.41 -1.95 -16.13
N TRP A 170 -19.61 -2.23 -15.62
CA TRP A 170 -20.11 -3.58 -15.43
C TRP A 170 -21.50 -3.76 -16.03
N GLN A 171 -21.76 -4.95 -16.53
CA GLN A 171 -23.06 -5.38 -17.04
C GLN A 171 -23.43 -6.76 -16.50
N GLY A 172 -24.72 -7.08 -16.42
CA GLY A 172 -25.22 -8.37 -15.94
C GLY A 172 -25.55 -8.41 -14.45
N LYS A 173 -25.98 -9.58 -13.98
CA LYS A 173 -26.50 -9.77 -12.60
C LYS A 173 -25.83 -10.98 -11.93
N ALA A 174 -25.45 -10.79 -10.67
CA ALA A 174 -24.88 -11.83 -9.79
C ALA A 174 -23.67 -12.56 -10.40
N ARG A 175 -23.83 -13.81 -10.83
CA ARG A 175 -22.74 -14.61 -11.42
C ARG A 175 -22.50 -14.29 -12.90
N GLY A 176 -23.43 -13.60 -13.55
CA GLY A 176 -23.31 -13.16 -14.94
C GLY A 176 -22.69 -11.77 -15.10
N THR A 177 -22.06 -11.23 -14.06
CA THR A 177 -21.44 -9.90 -14.13
C THR A 177 -20.20 -9.95 -15.04
N ARG A 178 -20.18 -9.07 -16.04
CA ARG A 178 -19.09 -8.86 -16.97
C ARG A 178 -18.59 -7.43 -16.86
N TYR A 179 -17.29 -7.23 -17.05
CA TYR A 179 -16.60 -5.96 -16.92
C TYR A 179 -15.99 -5.57 -18.26
N SER A 180 -16.10 -4.30 -18.61
CA SER A 180 -15.49 -3.73 -19.81
C SER A 180 -14.84 -2.39 -19.46
N ALA A 181 -13.76 -2.04 -20.15
CA ALA A 181 -13.14 -0.74 -19.98
C ALA A 181 -14.08 0.37 -20.51
N LEU A 182 -14.00 1.54 -19.89
CA LEU A 182 -14.64 2.77 -20.37
C LEU A 182 -13.69 3.57 -21.27
#